data_AF-A0A923WG63-F1
#
_entry.id   AF-A0A923WG63-F1
#
_cell.length_a   1.000
_cell.length_b   1.000
_cell.length_c   1.000
_cell.angle_alpha   90.00
_cell.angle_beta   90.00
_cell.angle_gamma   90.00
#
_symmetry.space_group_name_H-M   'P 1'
#
loop_
_entity.id
_entity.type
_entity.pdbx_description
1 polymer ?
#
loop_
_entity_poly.entity_id
_entity_poly.type
_entity_poly.pdbx_seq_one_letter_code
_entity_poly.pdbx_strand_id
1 'polypeptide(L)'
;VRYGRVAIGDDIADSFNSKLVIVFVGERPGLTTNNSLGIYLTYMPQLGITDERRNCISNIHAGGLSYEVASDKLLYLVKEAFRRRLSGVDLKDERRLL
;
A
#
# COMPACT_ATOMS: atom_id res chain seq x y z
N VAL A 1 -3.76 -9.30 -10.96
CA VAL A 1 -2.80 -10.43 -10.92
C VAL A 1 -3.45 -11.59 -10.15
N ARG A 2 -3.47 -12.82 -10.70
CA ARG A 2 -3.98 -14.00 -9.96
C ARG A 2 -2.84 -14.68 -9.19
N TYR A 3 -3.15 -15.24 -8.01
CA TYR A 3 -2.19 -15.88 -7.10
C TYR A 3 -1.01 -14.99 -6.65
N GLY A 4 -1.17 -13.68 -6.78
CA GLY A 4 -0.12 -12.71 -6.44
C GLY A 4 0.18 -12.65 -4.93
N ARG A 5 1.40 -12.24 -4.64
CA ARG A 5 1.85 -11.72 -3.34
C ARG A 5 2.26 -10.27 -3.49
N VAL A 6 2.42 -9.55 -2.40
CA VAL A 6 2.74 -8.11 -2.42
C VAL A 6 3.94 -7.79 -3.32
N ALA A 7 5.02 -8.58 -3.22
CA ALA A 7 6.25 -8.39 -3.99
C ALA A 7 6.07 -8.46 -5.52
N ILE A 8 4.96 -8.98 -6.05
CA ILE A 8 4.70 -8.97 -7.49
C ILE A 8 4.61 -7.54 -8.06
N GLY A 9 4.32 -6.56 -7.20
CA GLY A 9 4.34 -5.14 -7.58
C GLY A 9 5.71 -4.68 -8.06
N ASP A 10 6.80 -5.25 -7.54
CA ASP A 10 8.15 -4.82 -7.88
C ASP A 10 8.51 -5.23 -9.31
N ASP A 11 8.36 -6.52 -9.65
CA ASP A 11 8.61 -7.05 -11.00
C ASP A 11 7.78 -6.32 -12.07
N ILE A 12 6.49 -6.10 -11.78
CA ILE A 12 5.58 -5.39 -12.70
C ILE A 12 6.07 -3.96 -12.87
N ALA A 13 6.31 -3.24 -11.78
CA ALA A 13 6.65 -1.83 -11.86
C ALA A 13 8.02 -1.58 -12.51
N ASP A 14 8.99 -2.45 -12.26
CA ASP A 14 10.29 -2.45 -12.93
C ASP A 14 10.12 -2.64 -14.45
N SER A 15 9.32 -3.64 -14.86
CA SER A 15 9.01 -3.91 -16.28
C SER A 15 8.35 -2.73 -16.99
N PHE A 16 7.56 -1.94 -16.27
CA PHE A 16 6.86 -0.76 -16.81
C PHE A 16 7.59 0.57 -16.55
N ASN A 17 8.79 0.56 -15.95
CA ASN A 17 9.49 1.77 -15.49
C ASN A 17 8.59 2.71 -14.66
N SER A 18 7.75 2.14 -13.81
CA SER A 18 6.77 2.88 -13.01
C SER A 18 7.43 3.54 -11.80
N LYS A 19 7.15 4.83 -11.60
CA LYS A 19 7.65 5.59 -10.43
C LYS A 19 6.95 5.22 -9.13
N LEU A 20 5.77 4.61 -9.21
CA LEU A 20 4.97 4.20 -8.07
C LEU A 20 4.21 2.94 -8.43
N VAL A 21 4.10 2.01 -7.48
CA VAL A 21 3.19 0.88 -7.56
C VAL A 21 2.29 0.82 -6.34
N ILE A 22 1.03 0.45 -6.56
CA ILE A 22 0.05 0.21 -5.51
C ILE A 22 -0.52 -1.19 -5.74
N VAL A 23 -0.42 -2.05 -4.72
CA VAL A 23 -0.96 -3.41 -4.73
C VAL A 23 -2.12 -3.47 -3.75
N PHE A 24 -3.33 -3.64 -4.29
CA PHE A 24 -4.52 -4.01 -3.54
C PHE A 24 -4.58 -5.53 -3.43
N VAL A 25 -4.62 -6.06 -2.22
CA VAL A 25 -4.58 -7.51 -1.98
C VAL A 25 -5.53 -7.89 -0.85
N GLY A 26 -6.33 -8.94 -1.07
CA GLY A 26 -7.14 -9.50 0.00
C GLY A 26 -6.24 -10.06 1.10
N GLU A 27 -6.55 -9.73 2.35
CA GLU A 27 -5.80 -10.22 3.49
C GLU A 27 -6.16 -11.69 3.78
N ARG A 28 -5.32 -12.34 4.60
CA ARG A 28 -5.66 -13.69 5.08
C ARG A 28 -6.96 -13.61 5.89
N PRO A 29 -7.96 -14.49 5.63
CA PRO A 29 -9.18 -14.52 6.41
C PRO A 29 -8.88 -14.73 7.91
N GLY A 30 -9.41 -13.84 8.73
CA GLY A 30 -9.42 -13.97 10.19
C GLY A 30 -10.60 -14.80 10.67
N LEU A 31 -10.67 -15.03 11.99
CA LEU A 31 -11.79 -15.76 12.60
C LEU A 31 -13.13 -15.01 12.48
N THR A 32 -13.09 -13.68 12.47
CA THR A 32 -14.27 -12.80 12.53
C THR A 32 -14.57 -12.08 11.22
N THR A 33 -13.58 -11.93 10.34
CA THR A 33 -13.71 -11.20 9.08
C THR A 33 -12.92 -11.93 8.00
N ASN A 34 -13.57 -12.12 6.84
CA ASN A 34 -13.01 -12.81 5.68
C ASN A 34 -12.88 -11.91 4.44
N ASN A 35 -13.23 -10.63 4.57
CA ASN A 35 -13.32 -9.66 3.49
C ASN A 35 -12.43 -8.42 3.71
N SER A 36 -11.38 -8.55 4.51
CA SER A 36 -10.41 -7.47 4.74
C SER A 36 -9.49 -7.27 3.53
N LEU A 37 -9.26 -6.01 3.17
CA LEU A 37 -8.36 -5.58 2.10
C LEU A 37 -7.13 -4.89 2.70
N GLY A 38 -5.96 -5.19 2.12
CA GLY A 38 -4.71 -4.49 2.36
C GLY A 38 -4.24 -3.74 1.11
N ILE A 39 -3.58 -2.61 1.32
CA ILE A 39 -2.97 -1.78 0.28
C ILE A 39 -1.49 -1.60 0.59
N TYR A 40 -0.65 -1.93 -0.38
CA TYR A 40 0.79 -1.73 -0.32
C TYR A 40 1.23 -0.71 -1.36
N LEU A 41 1.98 0.31 -0.96
CA LEU A 41 2.47 1.36 -1.84
C LEU A 41 3.99 1.46 -1.77
N THR A 42 4.64 1.50 -2.93
CA THR A 42 6.09 1.67 -3.05
C THR A 42 6.40 2.76 -4.07
N TYR A 43 7.27 3.71 -3.71
CA TYR A 43 7.87 4.68 -4.61
C TYR A 43 9.21 4.19 -5.14
N MET A 44 9.41 4.33 -6.45
CA MET A 44 10.55 3.78 -7.19
C MET A 44 10.81 2.30 -6.82
N PRO A 45 9.82 1.42 -7.03
CA PRO A 45 9.99 0.00 -6.78
C PRO A 45 11.13 -0.57 -7.62
N GLN A 46 11.85 -1.53 -7.05
CA GLN A 46 12.99 -2.21 -7.66
C GLN A 46 12.98 -3.67 -7.21
N LEU A 47 13.56 -4.56 -8.01
CA LEU A 47 13.74 -5.95 -7.62
C LEU A 47 14.59 -6.06 -6.35
N GLY A 48 14.19 -6.96 -5.45
CA GLY A 48 14.94 -7.25 -4.22
C GLY A 48 14.76 -6.25 -3.08
N ILE A 49 13.85 -5.29 -3.19
CA ILE A 49 13.50 -4.43 -2.05
C ILE A 49 12.72 -5.21 -0.98
N THR A 50 12.92 -4.77 0.25
CA THR A 50 12.38 -5.35 1.48
C THR A 50 11.12 -4.59 1.95
N ASP A 51 10.36 -5.18 2.87
CA ASP A 51 9.02 -4.69 3.26
C ASP A 51 9.04 -3.29 3.88
N GLU A 52 10.13 -2.87 4.51
CA GLU A 52 10.29 -1.53 5.08
C GLU A 52 10.19 -0.41 4.04
N ARG A 53 10.35 -0.72 2.75
CA ARG A 53 10.18 0.24 1.65
C ARG A 53 8.72 0.42 1.23
N ARG A 54 7.80 -0.40 1.77
CA ARG A 54 6.39 -0.44 1.40
C ARG A 54 5.55 0.21 2.48
N ASN A 55 4.76 1.22 2.12
CA ASN A 55 3.68 1.67 3.01
C ASN A 55 2.58 0.61 3.04
N CYS A 56 1.97 0.40 4.20
CA CYS A 56 0.87 -0.55 4.39
C CYS A 56 -0.36 0.17 4.96
N ILE A 57 -1.50 0.03 4.29
CA ILE A 57 -2.82 0.36 4.83
C ILE A 57 -3.59 -0.96 4.91
N SER A 58 -3.87 -1.44 6.12
CA SER A 58 -4.49 -2.74 6.37
C SER A 58 -5.85 -2.61 7.02
N ASN A 59 -6.50 -3.76 7.19
CA ASN A 59 -7.76 -3.89 7.93
C ASN A 59 -8.89 -3.04 7.32
N ILE A 60 -8.94 -2.95 5.98
CA ILE A 60 -9.94 -2.16 5.26
C ILE A 60 -11.17 -3.03 5.02
N HIS A 61 -12.24 -2.76 5.76
CA HIS A 61 -13.55 -3.41 5.65
C HIS A 61 -14.60 -2.66 6.48
N ALA A 62 -15.87 -3.08 6.40
CA ALA A 62 -16.99 -2.40 7.07
C ALA A 62 -16.87 -2.30 8.61
N GLY A 63 -16.16 -3.22 9.26
CA GLY A 63 -15.91 -3.23 10.71
C GLY A 63 -14.50 -2.76 11.10
N GLY A 64 -13.73 -2.26 10.13
CA GLY A 64 -12.33 -1.86 10.29
C GLY A 64 -12.13 -0.43 9.80
N LEU A 65 -11.05 -0.21 9.06
CA LEU A 65 -10.82 1.06 8.38
C LEU A 65 -11.82 1.20 7.23
N SER A 66 -12.61 2.28 7.22
CA SER A 66 -13.58 2.50 6.15
C SER A 66 -12.89 2.73 4.81
N TYR A 67 -13.58 2.43 3.71
CA TYR A 67 -13.05 2.65 2.37
C TYR A 67 -12.72 4.12 2.10
N GLU A 68 -13.53 5.03 2.63
CA GLU A 68 -13.35 6.48 2.52
C GLU A 68 -12.06 6.92 3.22
N VAL A 69 -11.85 6.49 4.47
CA VAL A 69 -10.64 6.83 5.23
C VAL A 69 -9.39 6.18 4.61
N ALA A 70 -9.50 4.94 4.15
CA ALA A 70 -8.41 4.25 3.46
C ALA A 70 -8.03 4.96 2.15
N SER A 71 -9.01 5.42 1.38
CA SER A 71 -8.81 6.13 0.12
C SER A 71 -8.16 7.51 0.33
N ASP A 72 -8.64 8.26 1.34
CA ASP A 72 -8.04 9.54 1.70
C ASP A 72 -6.58 9.37 2.18
N LYS A 73 -6.31 8.35 3.01
CA LYS A 73 -4.95 7.98 3.42
C LYS A 73 -4.07 7.60 2.25
N LEU A 74 -4.57 6.77 1.33
CA LEU A 74 -3.82 6.40 0.13
C LEU A 74 -3.49 7.63 -0.72
N LEU A 75 -4.46 8.52 -0.94
CA LEU A 75 -4.25 9.75 -1.73
C LEU A 75 -3.17 10.64 -1.10
N TYR A 76 -3.19 10.80 0.23
CA TYR A 76 -2.13 11.52 0.93
C TYR A 76 -0.76 10.87 0.72
N LEU A 77 -0.65 9.56 0.94
CA LEU A 77 0.61 8.84 0.79
C LEU A 77 1.13 8.92 -0.65
N VAL A 78 0.27 8.82 -1.66
CA VAL A 78 0.65 8.99 -3.07
C VAL A 78 1.24 10.39 -3.30
N LYS A 79 0.56 11.44 -2.86
CA LYS A 79 1.02 12.83 -3.03
C LYS A 79 2.37 13.05 -2.37
N GLU A 80 2.51 12.62 -1.12
CA GLU A 80 3.74 12.80 -0.37
C GLU A 80 4.88 11.91 -0.88
N ALA A 81 4.58 10.72 -1.40
CA ALA A 81 5.56 9.85 -2.04
C ALA A 81 6.18 10.54 -3.27
N PHE A 82 5.37 11.13 -4.14
CA PHE A 82 5.90 11.90 -5.28
C PHE A 82 6.62 13.18 -4.85
N ARG A 83 6.08 13.91 -3.86
CA ARG A 83 6.65 15.18 -3.38
C ARG A 83 8.00 14.99 -2.72
N ARG A 84 8.11 14.01 -1.82
CA ARG A 84 9.30 13.74 -1.00
C ARG A 84 10.22 12.68 -1.61
N ARG A 85 9.73 11.90 -2.59
CA ARG A 85 10.43 10.76 -3.21
C ARG A 85 10.72 9.64 -2.22
N LEU A 86 9.75 9.35 -1.35
CA LEU A 86 9.87 8.38 -0.26
C LEU A 86 8.68 7.40 -0.26
N SER A 87 8.86 6.24 0.36
CA SER A 87 7.80 5.31 0.75
C SER A 87 8.28 4.45 1.92
N GLY A 88 7.37 3.67 2.50
CA GLY A 88 7.69 2.77 3.59
C GLY A 88 7.89 3.48 4.92
N VAL A 89 8.85 3.01 5.72
CA VAL A 89 9.11 3.52 7.07
C VAL A 89 9.47 5.01 7.11
N ASP A 90 10.02 5.52 6.01
CA ASP A 90 10.43 6.92 5.84
C ASP A 90 9.26 7.85 5.45
N LEU A 91 8.09 7.29 5.10
CA LEU A 91 6.91 8.07 4.74
C LEU A 91 5.73 7.71 5.67
N LYS A 92 5.44 8.58 6.62
CA LYS A 92 4.32 8.40 7.56
C LYS A 92 3.15 9.32 7.23
N ASP A 93 1.94 8.89 7.62
CA ASP A 93 0.81 9.79 7.70
C ASP A 93 1.00 10.72 8.89
N GLU A 94 1.42 11.96 8.62
CA GLU A 94 1.73 12.99 9.62
C GLU A 94 0.51 13.89 9.90
N ARG A 95 -0.62 13.62 9.23
CA ARG A 95 -1.85 14.38 9.47
C ARG A 95 -2.38 14.01 10.84
N ARG A 96 -2.61 15.01 11.69
CA ARG A 96 -3.39 14.82 12.92
C ARG A 96 -4.79 14.37 12.52
N LEU A 97 -5.27 13.30 13.15
CA LEU A 97 -6.71 13.03 13.22
C LEU A 97 -7.33 14.25 13.90
N LEU A 98 -8.09 15.03 13.15
CA LEU A 98 -8.94 16.09 13.68
C LEU A 98 -10.19 15.47 14.30
#